data_AF-K5Y6F3-F1
#
_entry.id   AF-K5Y6F3-F1
#
_cell.length_a   1.000
_cell.length_b   1.000
_cell.length_c   1.000
_cell.angle_alpha   90.00
_cell.angle_beta   90.00
_cell.angle_gamma   90.00
#
_symmetry.space_group_name_H-M   'P 1'
#
loop_
_entity.id
_entity.type
_entity.pdbx_description
1 polymer ?
#
loop_
_entity_poly.entity_id
_entity_poly.type
_entity_poly.pdbx_seq_one_letter_code
_entity_poly.pdbx_strand_id
1 'polypeptide(L)' 'MAASQPTLKHFILRQEALRLYRHAIRASKAVQDPVTRRDTLAWIRSEFERNRHITDIDKIRGGRRELRQLFLTSIS' A
#
# COMPACT_ATOMS: atom_id res chain seq x y z
N MET A 1 4.40 22.79 -16.83
CA MET A 1 3.82 22.63 -15.49
C MET A 1 4.95 22.31 -14.53
N ALA A 2 5.26 23.18 -13.57
CA ALA A 2 6.37 22.97 -12.65
C ALA A 2 6.04 21.82 -11.68
N ALA A 3 6.84 20.76 -11.68
CA ALA A 3 6.75 19.73 -10.65
C ALA A 3 7.11 20.39 -9.31
N SER A 4 6.13 20.55 -8.43
CA SER A 4 6.32 21.09 -7.08
C SER A 4 7.31 20.19 -6.32
N GLN A 5 8.36 20.80 -5.78
CA GLN A 5 9.39 20.09 -5.01
C GLN A 5 8.76 19.23 -3.90
N PRO A 6 9.18 17.97 -3.72
CA PRO A 6 8.66 17.11 -2.66
C PRO A 6 8.87 17.76 -1.29
N THR A 7 7.80 17.93 -0.52
CA THR A 7 7.87 18.45 0.84
C THR A 7 8.17 17.34 1.85
N LEU A 8 8.61 17.68 3.06
CA LEU A 8 8.82 16.73 4.16
C LEU A 8 7.62 15.78 4.38
N LYS A 9 6.38 16.30 4.23
CA LYS A 9 5.16 15.50 4.32
C LYS A 9 5.11 14.39 3.27
N HIS A 10 5.58 14.63 2.05
CA HIS A 10 5.66 13.61 1.00
C HIS A 10 6.63 12.49 1.38
N PHE A 11 7.78 12.83 1.97
CA PHE A 11 8.76 11.83 2.42
C PHE A 11 8.21 10.95 3.55
N ILE A 12 7.56 11.56 4.56
CA ILE A 12 6.94 10.84 5.67
C ILE A 12 5.84 9.90 5.13
N LEU A 13 4.95 10.40 4.28
CA LEU A 13 3.88 9.59 3.69
C LEU A 13 4.41 8.43 2.85
N ARG A 14 5.48 8.66 2.08
CA ARG A 14 6.14 7.60 1.30
C ARG A 14 6.75 6.54 2.22
N GLN A 15 7.36 6.93 3.33
CA GLN A 15 7.89 5.99 4.32
C GLN A 15 6.78 5.16 4.96
N GLU A 16 5.65 5.78 5.29
CA GLU A 16 4.47 5.10 5.85
C GLU A 16 3.84 4.13 4.84
N ALA A 17 3.75 4.50 3.56
CA ALA A 17 3.30 3.62 2.49
C ALA A 17 4.22 2.38 2.35
N LEU A 18 5.54 2.57 2.36
CA LEU A 18 6.50 1.45 2.33
C LEU A 18 6.39 0.55 3.57
N ARG A 19 6.12 1.12 4.75
CA ARG A 19 5.86 0.34 5.97
C ARG A 19 4.59 -0.51 5.82
N LEU A 20 3.51 0.07 5.28
CA LEU A 20 2.26 -0.65 5.01
C LEU A 20 2.50 -1.79 3.99
N TYR A 21 3.20 -1.53 2.90
CA TYR A 21 3.55 -2.56 1.91
C TYR A 21 4.27 -3.75 2.56
N ARG A 22 5.32 -3.50 3.34
CA ARG A 22 6.06 -4.58 4.02
C ARG A 22 5.19 -5.32 5.03
N HIS A 23 4.28 -4.61 5.72
CA HIS A 23 3.33 -5.23 6.64
C HIS A 23 2.36 -6.16 5.91
N ALA A 24 1.76 -5.69 4.81
CA ALA A 24 0.86 -6.46 3.96
C ALA A 24 1.49 -7.76 3.44
N ILE A 25 2.72 -7.68 2.92
CA ILE A 25 3.48 -8.85 2.45
C ILE A 25 3.78 -9.85 3.58
N ARG A 26 3.95 -9.38 4.83
CA ARG A 26 4.13 -10.26 5.99
C ARG A 26 2.80 -10.90 6.41
N ALA A 27 1.73 -10.13 6.45
CA ALA A 27 0.39 -10.61 6.79
C ALA A 27 -0.08 -11.70 5.82
N SER A 28 0.21 -11.55 4.52
CA SER A 28 -0.13 -12.56 3.51
C SER A 28 0.58 -13.90 3.71
N LYS A 29 1.62 -13.99 4.55
CA LYS A 29 2.25 -15.28 4.90
C LYS A 29 1.34 -16.15 5.79
N ALA A 30 0.37 -15.57 6.47
CA ALA A 30 -0.61 -16.31 7.26
C ALA A 30 -1.62 -17.07 6.37
N VAL A 31 -1.71 -16.73 5.08
CA VAL A 31 -2.55 -17.45 4.12
C VAL A 31 -1.95 -18.83 3.88
N GLN A 32 -2.69 -19.87 4.28
CA GLN A 32 -2.25 -21.26 4.21
C GLN A 32 -2.20 -21.77 2.76
N ASP A 33 -3.26 -21.51 2.00
CA ASP A 33 -3.36 -21.92 0.60
C ASP A 33 -2.30 -21.21 -0.27
N PRO A 34 -1.37 -21.94 -0.90
CA PRO A 34 -0.29 -21.34 -1.69
C PRO A 34 -0.78 -20.57 -2.92
N VAL A 35 -1.90 -20.98 -3.53
CA VAL A 35 -2.48 -20.30 -4.70
C VAL A 35 -3.04 -18.94 -4.28
N THR A 36 -3.92 -18.94 -3.28
CA THR A 36 -4.50 -17.72 -2.69
C THR A 36 -3.42 -16.79 -2.17
N ARG A 37 -2.36 -17.31 -1.55
CA ARG A 37 -1.22 -16.49 -1.10
C ARG A 37 -0.52 -15.80 -2.27
N ARG A 38 -0.29 -16.53 -3.37
CA ARG A 38 0.34 -15.95 -4.58
C ARG A 38 -0.53 -14.86 -5.19
N ASP A 39 -1.83 -15.10 -5.30
CA ASP A 39 -2.79 -14.15 -5.86
C ASP A 39 -2.91 -12.91 -4.98
N THR A 40 -2.94 -13.10 -3.66
CA THR A 40 -2.91 -12.02 -2.68
C THR A 40 -1.65 -11.17 -2.86
N LEU A 41 -0.47 -11.79 -2.93
CA LEU A 41 0.79 -11.08 -3.15
C LEU A 41 0.81 -10.30 -4.47
N ALA A 42 0.27 -10.89 -5.55
CA ALA A 42 0.18 -10.25 -6.85
C ALA A 42 -0.77 -9.05 -6.81
N TRP A 43 -1.93 -9.20 -6.19
CA TRP A 43 -2.90 -8.13 -5.99
C TRP A 43 -2.29 -6.97 -5.19
N ILE A 44 -1.66 -7.24 -4.05
CA ILE A 44 -0.98 -6.23 -3.21
C ILE A 44 0.04 -5.45 -4.04
N ARG A 45 0.93 -6.15 -4.78
CA ARG A 45 1.92 -5.49 -5.62
C ARG A 45 1.27 -4.60 -6.68
N SER A 46 0.21 -5.09 -7.32
CA SER A 46 -0.50 -4.34 -8.35
C SER A 46 -1.13 -3.05 -7.82
N GLU A 47 -1.68 -3.08 -6.60
CA GLU A 47 -2.24 -1.89 -5.94
C GLU A 47 -1.18 -0.83 -5.66
N PHE A 48 -0.04 -1.23 -5.11
CA PHE A 48 1.05 -0.28 -4.86
C PHE A 48 1.67 0.27 -6.14
N GLU A 49 1.76 -0.54 -7.20
CA GLU A 49 2.30 -0.10 -8.49
C GLU A 49 1.36 0.89 -9.20
N ARG A 50 0.03 0.62 -9.20
CA ARG A 50 -0.99 1.55 -9.72
C ARG A 50 -0.89 2.92 -9.07
N ASN A 51 -0.61 2.96 -7.77
CA ASN A 51 -0.58 4.18 -6.98
C ASN A 51 0.82 4.84 -6.89
N ARG A 52 1.86 4.27 -7.52
CA ARG A 52 3.26 4.73 -7.38
C ARG A 52 3.52 6.16 -7.85
N HIS A 53 2.68 6.64 -8.78
CA HIS A 53 2.80 7.96 -9.41
C HIS A 53 1.99 9.04 -8.70
N ILE A 54 1.22 8.68 -7.66
CA ILE A 54 0.43 9.63 -6.92
C ILE A 54 1.38 10.48 -6.08
N THR A 55 1.43 11.77 -6.39
CA THR A 55 2.17 12.79 -5.62
C THR A 55 1.27 13.60 -4.70
N ASP A 56 -0.05 13.51 -4.88
CA ASP A 56 -1.04 14.20 -4.06
C ASP A 56 -1.12 13.57 -2.65
N ILE A 57 -0.83 14.38 -1.64
CA ILE A 57 -0.81 14.01 -0.22
C ILE A 57 -2.15 13.41 0.23
N ASP A 58 -3.27 13.98 -0.21
CA ASP A 58 -4.60 13.55 0.23
C ASP A 58 -4.98 12.21 -0.41
N LYS A 59 -4.59 12.02 -1.68
CA LYS A 59 -4.76 10.73 -2.37
C LYS A 59 -3.90 9.63 -1.75
N ILE A 60 -2.64 9.93 -1.41
CA ILE A 60 -1.75 8.97 -0.71
C ILE A 60 -2.36 8.56 0.64
N ARG A 61 -2.90 9.53 1.38
CA ARG A 61 -3.55 9.28 2.67
C ARG A 61 -4.82 8.44 2.53
N GLY A 62 -5.63 8.71 1.52
CA GLY A 62 -6.85 7.97 1.18
C GLY A 62 -6.57 6.50 0.85
N GLY A 63 -5.71 6.25 -0.15
CA GLY A 63 -5.37 4.88 -0.57
C GLY A 63 -4.74 4.05 0.56
N ARG A 64 -3.96 4.68 1.45
CA ARG A 64 -3.44 4.01 2.64
C ARG A 64 -4.54 3.58 3.62
N ARG A 65 -5.57 4.40 3.81
CA ARG A 65 -6.69 4.09 4.72
C ARG A 65 -7.49 2.92 4.18
N GLU A 66 -7.81 2.95 2.89
CA GLU A 66 -8.53 1.88 2.19
C GLU A 66 -7.79 0.54 2.28
N LEU A 67 -6.50 0.52 1.93
CA LEU A 67 -5.68 -0.69 2.04
C LEU A 67 -5.64 -1.24 3.47
N ARG A 68 -5.47 -0.36 4.47
CA ARG A 68 -5.47 -0.78 5.88
C ARG A 68 -6.81 -1.40 6.27
N GLN A 69 -7.93 -0.86 5.79
CA GLN A 69 -9.25 -1.38 6.07
C GLN A 69 -9.42 -2.77 5.45
N LEU A 70 -9.06 -2.94 4.18
CA LEU A 70 -9.14 -4.23 3.49
C LEU A 70 -8.36 -5.34 4.22
N PHE A 71 -7.13 -5.06 4.68
CA PHE A 71 -6.33 -6.05 5.43
C PHE A 71 -6.90 -6.38 6.81
N LEU A 72 -7.57 -5.44 7.48
CA LEU A 72 -8.16 -5.68 8.80
C LEU A 72 -9.46 -6.47 8.70
N THR A 73 -10.28 -6.20 7.68
CA THR A 73 -11.55 -6.92 7.47
C THR A 73 -11.39 -8.30 6.87
N SER A 74 -10.33 -8.57 6.10
CA SER A 74 -10.15 -9.86 5.44
C SER A 74 -9.47 -10.94 6.29
N ILE A 75 -9.05 -10.61 7.53
CA ILE A 75 -8.32 -11.53 8.44
C ILE A 75 -9.16 -11.82 9.71
N SER A 76 -10.44 -11.43 9.76
CA SER A 76 -11.38 -11.82 10.83
C SER A 76 -12.30 -12.95 10.39
#